data_AF-A0A0C2SUG2-F1
#
_entry.id   AF-A0A0C2SUG2-F1
#
_cell.length_a   1.000
_cell.length_b   1.000
_cell.length_c   1.000
_cell.angle_alpha   90.00
_cell.angle_beta   90.00
_cell.angle_gamma   90.00
#
_symmetry.space_group_name_H-M   'P 1'
#
loop_
_entity.id
_entity.type
_entity.pdbx_description
1 polymer ?
#
loop_
_entity_poly.entity_id
_entity_poly.type
_entity_poly.pdbx_seq_one_letter_code
_entity_poly.pdbx_strand_id
1 'polypeptide(L)'
;MNTVGPLDEQLTLTPIQRLHPEILAEIFTFCLSTHDVGTNHAPLLLCNVCSSWRALAILTPLLWPNLNLRFKSLVDSNMQSVVDGIHTWLGRSGILPLTIRLRYFGLEVDFDPVLQVCDALSTYASRWKSLDVEMPGIVFASWPNLDAVPLLHTLRIRSPFDGTS
;
A
#
# COMPACT_ATOMS: atom_id res chain seq x y z
N MET A 1 43.19 -47.00 -0.58
CA MET A 1 42.31 -46.46 -1.63
C MET A 1 40.89 -46.84 -1.28
N ASN A 2 40.10 -45.90 -0.76
CA ASN A 2 38.63 -46.00 -0.67
C ASN A 2 38.11 -44.59 -0.88
N THR A 3 37.60 -44.33 -2.09
CA THR A 3 36.97 -43.08 -2.48
C THR A 3 35.54 -43.05 -1.95
N VAL A 4 35.30 -42.27 -0.91
CA VAL A 4 33.94 -41.88 -0.50
C VAL A 4 33.49 -40.80 -1.48
N GLY A 5 32.55 -41.15 -2.36
CA GLY A 5 31.91 -40.20 -3.28
C GLY A 5 30.96 -39.25 -2.53
N PRO A 6 30.69 -38.05 -3.09
CA PRO A 6 29.83 -37.04 -2.46
C PRO A 6 28.37 -37.46 -2.63
N LEU A 7 27.81 -38.14 -1.63
CA LEU A 7 26.37 -38.36 -1.54
C LEU A 7 25.76 -37.21 -0.75
N ASP A 8 24.89 -36.47 -1.44
CA ASP A 8 23.79 -35.71 -0.86
C ASP A 8 24.15 -34.54 0.07
N GLU A 9 24.70 -33.49 -0.53
CA GLU A 9 24.39 -32.12 -0.12
C GLU A 9 22.93 -31.81 -0.54
N GLN A 10 21.97 -32.55 0.03
CA GLN A 10 20.54 -32.25 -0.13
C GLN A 10 20.33 -30.87 0.47
N LEU A 11 20.18 -29.88 -0.40
CA LEU A 11 19.72 -28.53 -0.10
C LEU A 11 18.48 -28.64 0.79
N THR A 12 18.68 -28.47 2.10
CA THR A 12 17.62 -28.57 3.11
C THR A 12 16.75 -27.32 3.01
N LEU A 13 15.92 -27.28 1.96
CA LEU A 13 14.90 -26.25 1.84
C LEU A 13 14.03 -26.31 3.09
N THR A 14 13.94 -25.18 3.76
CA THR A 14 13.07 -24.97 4.91
C THR A 14 11.62 -25.32 4.49
N PRO A 15 10.75 -25.78 5.39
CA PRO A 15 9.40 -26.25 5.03
C PRO A 15 8.61 -25.24 4.18
N ILE A 16 8.80 -23.95 4.45
CA ILE A 16 8.11 -22.86 3.73
C ILE A 16 8.61 -22.66 2.30
N GLN A 17 9.84 -23.06 1.99
CA GLN A 17 10.39 -23.03 0.63
C GLN A 17 9.90 -24.19 -0.24
N ARG A 18 9.19 -25.17 0.34
CA ARG A 18 8.60 -26.31 -0.39
C ARG A 18 7.15 -26.05 -0.83
N LEU A 19 6.53 -24.98 -0.32
CA LEU A 19 5.18 -24.61 -0.71
C LEU A 19 5.17 -24.10 -2.15
N HIS A 20 4.11 -24.45 -2.89
CA HIS A 20 3.89 -23.87 -4.21
C HIS A 20 3.71 -22.35 -4.07
N PRO A 21 4.26 -21.52 -4.99
CA PRO A 21 4.15 -20.06 -4.89
C PRO A 21 2.72 -19.54 -4.72
N GLU A 22 1.74 -20.22 -5.33
CA GLU A 22 0.31 -19.88 -5.22
C GLU A 22 -0.21 -20.03 -3.79
N ILE A 23 0.14 -21.14 -3.10
CA ILE A 23 -0.26 -21.37 -1.71
C ILE A 23 0.39 -20.35 -0.79
N LEU A 24 1.66 -20.02 -1.04
CA LEU A 24 2.37 -19.01 -0.27
C LEU A 24 1.77 -17.61 -0.49
N ALA A 25 1.39 -17.27 -1.72
CA ALA A 25 0.70 -16.01 -2.04
C ALA A 25 -0.67 -15.94 -1.36
N GLU A 26 -1.42 -17.04 -1.31
CA GLU A 26 -2.67 -17.14 -0.58
C GLU A 26 -2.47 -16.89 0.92
N ILE A 27 -1.45 -17.54 1.52
CA ILE A 27 -1.06 -17.29 2.93
C ILE A 27 -0.74 -15.80 3.16
N PHE A 28 -0.03 -15.15 2.23
CA PHE A 28 0.29 -13.72 2.36
C PHE A 28 -0.97 -12.84 2.45
N THR A 29 -2.07 -13.20 1.77
CA THR A 29 -3.32 -12.44 1.86
C THR A 29 -3.93 -12.46 3.26
N PHE A 30 -3.75 -13.56 3.99
CA PHE A 30 -4.19 -13.67 5.39
C PHE A 30 -3.31 -12.89 6.37
N CYS A 31 -2.12 -12.45 5.95
CA CYS A 31 -1.23 -11.64 6.77
C CYS A 31 -1.50 -10.13 6.69
N LEU A 32 -2.40 -9.68 5.81
CA LEU A 32 -2.62 -8.26 5.55
C LEU A 32 -3.12 -7.51 6.79
N SER A 33 -2.44 -6.40 7.12
CA SER A 33 -2.91 -5.48 8.14
C SER A 33 -4.08 -4.65 7.60
N THR A 34 -5.13 -4.52 8.40
CA THR A 34 -6.32 -3.71 8.06
C THR A 34 -6.15 -2.22 8.38
N HIS A 35 -5.15 -1.87 9.19
CA HIS A 35 -5.10 -0.57 9.85
C HIS A 35 -3.84 0.25 9.55
N ASP A 36 -2.72 -0.34 9.15
CA ASP A 36 -1.46 0.40 8.99
C ASP A 36 -0.62 -0.08 7.82
N VAL A 37 -0.06 0.89 7.09
CA VAL A 37 1.01 0.68 6.10
C VAL A 37 2.33 1.04 6.76
N GLY A 38 3.28 0.11 6.74
CA GLY A 38 4.61 0.30 7.28
C GLY A 38 5.48 -0.92 7.05
N THR A 39 6.80 -0.79 7.19
CA THR A 39 7.76 -1.89 6.99
C THR A 39 7.54 -3.06 7.95
N ASN A 40 6.87 -2.81 9.09
CA ASN A 40 6.52 -3.80 10.10
C ASN A 40 5.14 -4.44 9.86
N HIS A 41 4.45 -4.09 8.78
CA HIS A 41 3.14 -4.64 8.42
C HIS A 41 3.16 -5.21 7.00
N ALA A 42 2.40 -6.28 6.78
CA ALA A 42 2.19 -6.79 5.43
C ALA A 42 1.45 -5.75 4.58
N PRO A 43 1.75 -5.63 3.28
CA PRO A 43 2.66 -6.48 2.51
C PRO A 43 4.17 -6.18 2.64
N LEU A 44 4.58 -5.01 3.14
CA LEU A 44 6.01 -4.63 3.16
C LEU A 44 6.85 -5.52 4.07
N LEU A 45 6.30 -5.98 5.19
CA LEU A 45 6.96 -6.95 6.07
C LEU A 45 7.33 -8.23 5.31
N LEU A 46 6.41 -8.75 4.49
CA LEU A 46 6.63 -9.94 3.67
C LEU A 46 7.74 -9.70 2.64
N CYS A 47 7.79 -8.49 2.06
CA CYS A 47 8.88 -8.07 1.20
C CYS A 47 10.24 -7.97 1.90
N ASN A 48 10.29 -7.90 3.23
CA ASN A 48 11.54 -7.79 3.99
C ASN A 48 12.09 -9.13 4.49
N VAL A 49 11.37 -10.24 4.31
CA VAL A 49 11.80 -11.57 4.78
C VAL A 49 12.97 -12.13 3.94
N CYS A 50 12.77 -12.28 2.63
CA CYS A 50 13.80 -12.74 1.70
C CYS A 50 13.50 -12.29 0.27
N SER A 51 14.46 -12.45 -0.66
CA SER A 51 14.30 -12.06 -2.07
C SER A 51 13.15 -12.78 -2.78
N SER A 52 12.95 -14.08 -2.49
CA SER A 52 11.86 -14.88 -3.06
C SER A 52 10.49 -14.38 -2.61
N TRP A 53 10.32 -14.10 -1.32
CA TRP A 53 9.05 -13.56 -0.78
C TRP A 53 8.77 -12.17 -1.32
N ARG A 54 9.81 -11.34 -1.44
CA ARG A 54 9.69 -10.02 -2.07
C ARG A 54 9.18 -10.13 -3.50
N ALA A 55 9.80 -10.99 -4.32
CA ALA A 55 9.38 -11.19 -5.70
C ALA A 55 7.92 -11.67 -5.78
N LEU A 56 7.55 -12.66 -4.97
CA LEU A 56 6.19 -13.20 -4.94
C LEU A 56 5.17 -12.15 -4.49
N ALA A 57 5.46 -11.41 -3.41
CA ALA A 57 4.57 -10.39 -2.88
C ALA A 57 4.35 -9.25 -3.91
N ILE A 58 5.40 -8.80 -4.60
CA ILE A 58 5.30 -7.80 -5.66
C ILE A 58 4.42 -8.30 -6.82
N LEU A 59 4.51 -9.59 -7.16
CA LEU A 59 3.73 -10.23 -8.22
C LEU A 59 2.30 -10.62 -7.81
N THR A 60 1.88 -10.37 -6.57
CA THR A 60 0.55 -10.75 -6.06
C THR A 60 -0.32 -9.50 -5.87
N PRO A 61 -1.16 -9.11 -6.85
CA PRO A 61 -1.91 -7.86 -6.80
C PRO A 61 -2.85 -7.72 -5.61
N LEU A 62 -3.40 -8.85 -5.13
CA LEU A 62 -4.33 -8.91 -4.00
C LEU A 62 -3.76 -8.34 -2.69
N LEU A 63 -2.43 -8.19 -2.59
CA LEU A 63 -1.76 -7.65 -1.41
C LEU A 63 -1.74 -6.11 -1.36
N TRP A 64 -1.97 -5.45 -2.49
CA TRP A 64 -1.78 -4.01 -2.66
C TRP A 64 -3.06 -3.15 -2.84
N PRO A 65 -4.31 -3.65 -2.82
CA PRO A 65 -5.48 -2.80 -3.11
C PRO A 65 -5.85 -1.87 -1.94
N ASN A 66 -5.29 -2.09 -0.76
CA ASN A 66 -5.51 -1.25 0.41
C ASN A 66 -4.29 -0.35 0.63
N LEU A 67 -4.51 0.97 0.68
CA LEU A 67 -3.48 1.95 0.97
C LEU A 67 -3.94 2.82 2.14
N ASN A 68 -3.17 2.86 3.23
CA ASN A 68 -3.41 3.75 4.36
C ASN A 68 -2.21 4.66 4.56
N LEU A 69 -2.38 5.95 4.29
CA LEU A 69 -1.36 6.97 4.45
C LEU A 69 -1.72 7.88 5.63
N ARG A 70 -0.76 8.03 6.54
CA ARG A 70 -0.85 8.93 7.69
C ARG A 70 0.37 9.84 7.68
N PHE A 71 0.17 11.15 7.73
CA PHE A 71 1.27 12.11 7.79
C PHE A 71 0.92 13.34 8.62
N LYS A 72 1.95 13.95 9.21
CA LYS A 72 1.86 15.15 10.07
C LYS A 72 2.44 16.40 9.40
N SER A 73 3.52 16.22 8.65
CA SER A 73 4.16 17.23 7.82
C SER A 73 4.69 16.50 6.60
N LEU A 74 4.47 17.06 5.42
CA LEU A 74 5.10 16.57 4.20
C LEU A 74 6.34 17.41 3.82
N VAL A 75 6.63 18.47 4.57
CA VAL A 75 7.77 19.37 4.35
C VAL A 75 9.11 18.69 4.69
N ASP A 76 9.10 17.78 5.68
CA ASP A 76 10.30 17.06 6.14
C ASP A 76 10.61 15.79 5.31
N SER A 77 9.67 15.38 4.45
CA SER A 77 9.80 14.16 3.64
C SER A 77 10.12 14.53 2.19
N ASN A 78 10.93 13.71 1.50
CA ASN A 78 11.10 13.86 0.06
C ASN A 78 9.77 13.55 -0.64
N MET A 79 9.03 14.60 -1.06
CA MET A 79 7.72 14.49 -1.69
C MET A 79 7.70 13.49 -2.84
N GLN A 80 8.74 13.55 -3.66
CA GLN A 80 8.86 12.71 -4.83
C GLN A 80 8.86 11.23 -4.44
N SER A 81 9.53 10.87 -3.34
CA SER A 81 9.52 9.49 -2.83
C SER A 81 8.15 9.05 -2.33
N VAL A 82 7.35 9.96 -1.77
CA VAL A 82 5.97 9.66 -1.34
C VAL A 82 5.09 9.41 -2.57
N VAL A 83 5.16 10.29 -3.56
CA VAL A 83 4.43 10.16 -4.83
C VAL A 83 4.82 8.88 -5.58
N ASP A 84 6.12 8.61 -5.72
CA ASP A 84 6.64 7.39 -6.34
C ASP A 84 6.19 6.14 -5.58
N GLY A 85 6.14 6.22 -4.24
CA GLY A 85 5.62 5.17 -3.38
C GLY A 85 4.15 4.87 -3.63
N ILE A 86 3.32 5.92 -3.80
CA ILE A 86 1.89 5.78 -4.15
C ILE A 86 1.74 5.09 -5.50
N HIS A 87 2.42 5.58 -6.54
CA HIS A 87 2.34 4.95 -7.87
C HIS A 87 2.84 3.50 -7.84
N THR A 88 3.92 3.22 -7.13
CA THR A 88 4.45 1.86 -6.97
C THR A 88 3.43 0.95 -6.27
N TRP A 89 2.83 1.41 -5.18
CA TRP A 89 1.86 0.63 -4.42
C TRP A 89 0.59 0.36 -5.23
N LEU A 90 -0.03 1.41 -5.76
CA LEU A 90 -1.28 1.30 -6.51
C LEU A 90 -1.07 0.62 -7.87
N GLY A 91 0.11 0.75 -8.49
CA GLY A 91 0.48 0.02 -9.69
C GLY A 91 0.53 -1.50 -9.46
N ARG A 92 1.08 -1.95 -8.32
CA ARG A 92 1.14 -3.39 -7.98
C ARG A 92 -0.24 -4.03 -7.81
N SER A 93 -1.25 -3.25 -7.44
CA SER A 93 -2.63 -3.76 -7.31
C SER A 93 -3.34 -4.05 -8.64
N GLY A 94 -2.70 -3.75 -9.78
CA GLY A 94 -3.20 -4.11 -11.11
C GLY A 94 -4.47 -3.38 -11.48
N ILE A 95 -5.58 -4.10 -11.65
CA ILE A 95 -6.91 -3.53 -11.96
C ILE A 95 -7.88 -3.60 -10.78
N LEU A 96 -7.42 -4.08 -9.62
CA LEU A 96 -8.30 -4.35 -8.49
C LEU A 96 -8.95 -3.06 -7.96
N PRO A 97 -10.18 -3.12 -7.44
CA PRO A 97 -10.80 -1.98 -6.81
C PRO A 97 -10.03 -1.56 -5.54
N LEU A 98 -9.82 -0.26 -5.37
CA LEU A 98 -8.93 0.33 -4.37
C LEU A 98 -9.67 0.82 -3.13
N THR A 99 -9.10 0.53 -1.95
CA THR A 99 -9.52 1.14 -0.68
C THR A 99 -8.41 2.04 -0.18
N ILE A 100 -8.65 3.35 -0.15
CA ILE A 100 -7.66 4.35 0.23
C ILE A 100 -8.12 5.04 1.50
N ARG A 101 -7.21 5.12 2.48
CA ARG A 101 -7.38 5.91 3.70
C ARG A 101 -6.28 6.95 3.76
N LEU A 102 -6.67 8.21 3.90
CA LEU A 102 -5.75 9.34 3.98
C LEU A 102 -6.02 10.09 5.27
N ARG A 103 -5.00 10.28 6.11
CA ARG A 103 -5.10 11.00 7.37
C ARG A 103 -3.99 12.03 7.49
N TYR A 104 -4.39 13.29 7.57
CA TYR A 104 -3.51 14.40 7.86
C TYR A 104 -3.73 14.87 9.31
N PHE A 105 -2.64 14.93 10.07
CA PHE A 105 -2.66 15.31 11.50
C PHE A 105 -1.73 16.50 11.80
N GLY A 106 -1.40 17.30 10.79
CA GLY A 106 -0.55 18.48 10.98
C GLY A 106 -1.32 19.67 11.54
N LEU A 107 -0.59 20.56 12.21
CA LEU A 107 -1.11 21.81 12.76
C LEU A 107 -1.04 22.96 11.74
N GLU A 108 -0.09 22.90 10.81
CA GLU A 108 0.12 23.88 9.74
C GLU A 108 -0.01 23.20 8.37
N VAL A 109 -0.98 23.65 7.58
CA VAL A 109 -1.26 23.05 6.28
C VAL A 109 -0.40 23.72 5.22
N ASP A 110 0.66 23.03 4.81
CA ASP A 110 1.30 23.31 3.53
C ASP A 110 0.51 22.61 2.43
N PHE A 111 -0.18 23.40 1.60
CA PHE A 111 -1.15 22.87 0.64
C PHE A 111 -0.46 22.17 -0.54
N ASP A 112 0.70 22.65 -0.99
CA ASP A 112 1.35 22.17 -2.20
C ASP A 112 1.73 20.68 -2.12
N PRO A 113 2.37 20.20 -1.03
CA PRO A 113 2.56 18.77 -0.79
C PRO A 113 1.31 17.91 -0.80
N VAL A 114 0.25 18.40 -0.16
CA VAL A 114 -0.99 17.64 0.02
C VAL A 114 -1.70 17.50 -1.32
N LEU A 115 -1.67 18.56 -2.14
CA LEU A 115 -2.20 18.54 -3.49
C LEU A 115 -1.47 17.51 -4.37
N GLN A 116 -0.13 17.45 -4.33
CA GLN A 116 0.64 16.44 -5.08
C GLN A 116 0.26 15.00 -4.70
N VAL A 117 0.06 14.73 -3.41
CA VAL A 117 -0.43 13.42 -2.94
C VAL A 117 -1.84 13.14 -3.47
N CYS A 118 -2.73 14.13 -3.42
CA CYS A 118 -4.09 13.99 -3.96
C CYS A 118 -4.07 13.72 -5.46
N ASP A 119 -3.28 14.45 -6.24
CA ASP A 119 -3.14 14.27 -7.69
C ASP A 119 -2.62 12.88 -8.05
N ALA A 120 -1.61 12.39 -7.32
CA ALA A 120 -1.08 11.04 -7.49
C ALA A 120 -2.14 9.97 -7.23
N LEU A 121 -2.98 10.14 -6.20
CA LEU A 121 -4.09 9.23 -5.91
C LEU A 121 -5.18 9.31 -6.99
N SER A 122 -5.51 10.53 -7.44
CA SER A 122 -6.55 10.80 -8.45
C SER A 122 -6.25 10.15 -9.80
N THR A 123 -4.98 9.88 -10.10
CA THR A 123 -4.56 9.09 -11.27
C THR A 123 -5.22 7.69 -11.31
N TYR A 124 -5.62 7.16 -10.16
CA TYR A 124 -6.25 5.84 -10.02
C TYR A 124 -7.75 5.90 -9.69
N ALA A 125 -8.38 7.06 -9.85
CA ALA A 125 -9.74 7.32 -9.41
C ALA A 125 -10.79 6.38 -9.99
N SER A 126 -10.62 5.95 -11.23
CA SER A 126 -11.53 5.01 -11.89
C SER A 126 -11.67 3.67 -11.16
N ARG A 127 -10.68 3.34 -10.32
CA ARG A 127 -10.60 2.11 -9.54
C ARG A 127 -11.00 2.30 -8.09
N TRP A 128 -11.29 3.52 -7.64
CA TRP A 128 -11.63 3.77 -6.24
C TRP A 128 -12.94 3.08 -5.87
N LYS A 129 -12.85 2.20 -4.87
CA LYS A 129 -13.98 1.46 -4.30
C LYS A 129 -14.44 2.11 -3.00
N SER A 130 -13.48 2.42 -2.13
CA SER A 130 -13.72 3.12 -0.86
C SER A 130 -12.64 4.17 -0.66
N LEU A 131 -13.07 5.38 -0.32
CA LEU A 131 -12.19 6.50 -0.03
C LEU A 131 -12.59 7.13 1.29
N ASP A 132 -11.65 7.13 2.23
CA ASP A 132 -11.86 7.62 3.58
C ASP A 132 -10.76 8.60 3.94
N VAL A 133 -11.12 9.86 4.12
CA VAL A 133 -10.17 10.95 4.13
C VAL A 133 -10.45 11.93 5.26
N GLU A 134 -9.37 12.33 5.93
CA GLU A 134 -9.37 13.26 7.06
C GLU A 134 -8.32 14.32 6.81
N MET A 135 -8.76 15.49 6.35
CA MET A 135 -7.90 16.61 5.93
C MET A 135 -8.70 17.92 5.81
N PRO A 136 -8.03 19.08 5.73
CA PRO A 136 -8.68 20.37 5.56
C PRO A 136 -9.48 20.44 4.26
N GLY A 137 -10.69 21.00 4.29
CA GLY A 137 -11.67 20.91 3.19
C GLY A 137 -11.24 21.42 1.82
N ILE A 138 -10.28 22.35 1.75
CA ILE A 138 -9.90 23.01 0.49
C ILE A 138 -9.23 22.07 -0.52
N VAL A 139 -8.64 20.97 -0.06
CA VAL A 139 -7.95 20.00 -0.94
C VAL A 139 -8.92 19.08 -1.68
N PHE A 140 -10.21 19.06 -1.32
CA PHE A 140 -11.21 18.32 -2.09
C PHE A 140 -11.46 18.94 -3.47
N ALA A 141 -10.98 20.16 -3.73
CA ALA A 141 -11.04 20.78 -5.04
C ALA A 141 -10.12 20.10 -6.08
N SER A 142 -9.07 19.38 -5.67
CA SER A 142 -8.18 18.64 -6.59
C SER A 142 -8.70 17.23 -6.92
N TRP A 143 -9.83 16.84 -6.33
CA TRP A 143 -10.37 15.52 -6.51
C TRP A 143 -11.21 15.42 -7.79
N PRO A 144 -11.21 14.25 -8.43
CA PRO A 144 -11.89 14.07 -9.69
C PRO A 144 -13.40 14.09 -9.50
N ASN A 145 -14.11 14.48 -10.57
CA ASN A 145 -15.57 14.46 -10.61
C ASN A 145 -16.13 13.04 -10.44
N LEU A 146 -17.41 12.96 -10.06
CA LEU A 146 -18.10 11.68 -9.81
C LEU A 146 -18.08 10.73 -11.03
N ASP A 147 -18.10 11.27 -12.25
CA ASP A 147 -18.02 10.46 -13.48
C ASP A 147 -16.68 9.70 -13.62
N ALA A 148 -15.63 10.17 -12.96
CA ALA A 148 -14.31 9.56 -12.98
C ALA A 148 -14.09 8.53 -11.85
N VAL A 149 -15.09 8.30 -10.99
CA VAL A 149 -15.04 7.34 -9.86
C VAL A 149 -16.20 6.34 -9.91
N PRO A 150 -16.37 5.58 -11.01
CA PRO A 150 -17.56 4.73 -11.24
C PRO A 150 -17.70 3.55 -10.26
N LEU A 151 -16.62 3.16 -9.57
CA LEU A 151 -16.63 2.05 -8.61
C LEU A 151 -16.82 2.51 -7.15
N LEU A 152 -16.90 3.82 -6.91
CA LEU A 152 -16.89 4.37 -5.57
C LEU A 152 -18.23 4.11 -4.88
N HIS A 153 -18.21 3.25 -3.85
CA HIS A 153 -19.39 2.96 -3.04
C HIS A 153 -19.35 3.59 -1.66
N THR A 154 -18.15 3.91 -1.15
CA THR A 154 -17.96 4.52 0.17
C THR A 154 -17.07 5.74 0.03
N LEU A 155 -17.63 6.91 0.34
CA LEU A 155 -16.89 8.15 0.51
C LEU A 155 -17.06 8.63 1.95
N ARG A 156 -15.97 8.87 2.66
CA ARG A 156 -15.96 9.49 3.98
C ARG A 156 -15.00 10.65 3.96
N ILE A 157 -15.50 11.83 4.30
CA ILE A 157 -14.73 13.06 4.41
C ILE A 157 -14.87 13.56 5.84
N ARG A 158 -13.75 13.83 6.50
CA ARG A 158 -13.70 14.43 7.83
C ARG A 158 -12.72 15.60 7.82
N SER A 159 -13.06 16.65 8.57
CA SER A 159 -12.13 17.74 8.87
C SER A 159 -11.34 17.36 10.12
N PRO A 160 -10.01 17.53 10.14
CA PRO A 160 -9.20 17.28 11.33
C PRO A 160 -9.46 18.33 12.44
N PHE A 161 -10.14 19.44 12.10
CA PHE A 161 -10.44 20.54 13.02
C PHE A 161 -11.88 20.52 13.55
N ASP A 162 -12.73 19.61 13.05
CA ASP A 162 -14.07 19.37 13.59
C ASP A 162 -13.92 18.50 14.83
N GLY A 163 -13.42 19.12 15.91
CA GLY A 163 -13.01 18.44 17.12
C GLY A 163 -14.11 17.56 17.72
N THR A 164 -13.69 16.46 18.35
CA THR A 164 -14.40 15.94 19.51
C THR A 164 -13.62 16.31 20.76
N SER A 165 -14.34 17.01 21.64
CA SER A 165 -14.09 17.13 23.08
C SER A 165 -13.80 15.80 23.77
#